data_AF-A0A0E0URY4-F1
#
_entry.id   AF-A0A0E0URY4-F1
#
_cell.length_a   1.000
_cell.length_b   1.000
_cell.length_c   1.000
_cell.angle_alpha   90.00
_cell.angle_beta   90.00
_cell.angle_gamma   90.00
#
_symmetry.space_group_name_H-M   'P 1'
#
loop_
_entity.id
_entity.type
_entity.pdbx_description
1 polymer ?
#
loop_
_entity_poly.entity_id
_entity_poly.type
_entity_poly.pdbx_seq_one_letter_code
_entity_poly.pdbx_strand_id
1 'polypeptide(L)' 'MMPVHKLKELVKIALIRRGISQAELAKTIGISPTYLSDILNENRSGKKVEDIKNQITKLLEIDKEVI' A
#
# COMPACT_ATOMS: atom_id res chain seq x y z
N MET A 1 4.50 -4.56 -22.99
CA MET A 1 5.26 -3.95 -21.88
C MET A 1 4.24 -3.26 -20.99
N MET A 2 3.94 -3.84 -19.82
CA MET A 2 2.93 -3.30 -18.89
C MET A 2 3.50 -2.07 -18.16
N PRO A 3 2.68 -1.05 -17.86
CA PRO A 3 3.13 0.09 -17.08
C PRO A 3 3.46 -0.33 -15.64
N VAL A 4 4.69 -0.03 -15.20
CA VAL A 4 5.19 -0.21 -13.82
C VAL A 4 4.52 0.87 -12.97
N HIS A 5 3.45 0.53 -12.27
CA HIS A 5 2.69 1.49 -11.48
C HIS A 5 3.29 1.63 -10.09
N LYS A 6 3.41 2.86 -9.59
CA LYS A 6 3.84 3.06 -8.20
C LYS A 6 2.85 2.40 -7.24
N LEU A 7 3.36 1.78 -6.18
CA LEU A 7 2.54 1.14 -5.13
C LEU A 7 1.40 2.05 -4.65
N LYS A 8 1.65 3.36 -4.50
CA LYS A 8 0.64 4.36 -4.11
C LYS A 8 -0.58 4.39 -5.03
N GLU A 9 -0.37 4.29 -6.34
CA GLU A 9 -1.45 4.33 -7.33
C GLU A 9 -2.28 3.05 -7.28
N LEU A 10 -1.62 1.90 -7.20
CA LEU A 10 -2.29 0.61 -7.09
C LEU A 10 -3.10 0.50 -5.79
N VAL A 11 -2.54 0.98 -4.68
CA VAL A 11 -3.25 1.08 -3.39
C VAL A 11 -4.47 1.98 -3.54
N LYS A 12 -4.34 3.16 -4.14
CA LYS A 12 -5.48 4.07 -4.35
C LYS A 12 -6.59 3.41 -5.17
N ILE A 13 -6.25 2.73 -6.26
CA ILE A 13 -7.22 2.01 -7.10
C ILE A 13 -7.92 0.91 -6.29
N ALA A 14 -7.16 0.11 -5.54
CA ALA A 14 -7.71 -0.98 -4.73
C ALA A 14 -8.63 -0.46 -3.61
N LEU A 15 -8.26 0.62 -2.94
CA LEU A 15 -9.08 1.29 -1.93
C LEU A 15 -10.43 1.75 -2.51
N ILE A 16 -10.41 2.41 -3.67
CA ILE A 16 -11.63 2.86 -4.38
C ILE A 16 -12.52 1.67 -4.74
N ARG A 17 -11.93 0.60 -5.31
CA ARG A 17 -12.68 -0.61 -5.69
C ARG A 17 -13.34 -1.31 -4.50
N ARG A 18 -12.70 -1.26 -3.32
CA ARG A 18 -13.19 -1.90 -2.09
C ARG A 18 -14.07 -0.98 -1.24
N GLY A 19 -14.20 0.30 -1.59
CA GLY A 19 -14.97 1.27 -0.83
C GLY A 19 -14.42 1.56 0.57
N ILE A 20 -13.11 1.37 0.79
CA ILE A 20 -12.46 1.60 2.09
C ILE A 20 -11.49 2.78 2.01
N SER A 21 -11.32 3.48 3.12
CA SER A 21 -10.36 4.59 3.23
C SER A 21 -8.94 4.11 3.53
N GLN A 22 -7.96 4.96 3.22
CA GLN A 22 -6.56 4.72 3.61
C GLN A 22 -6.39 4.63 5.14
N ALA A 23 -7.21 5.35 5.90
CA ALA A 23 -7.20 5.29 7.36
C ALA A 23 -7.70 3.94 7.89
N GLU A 24 -8.73 3.37 7.27
CA GLU A 24 -9.19 2.01 7.58
C GLU A 24 -8.14 0.97 7.23
N LEU A 25 -7.50 1.07 6.07
CA LEU A 25 -6.37 0.20 5.71
C LEU A 25 -5.24 0.26 6.76
N ALA A 26 -4.86 1.46 7.19
CA ALA A 26 -3.85 1.65 8.24
C ALA A 26 -4.27 0.96 9.55
N LYS A 27 -5.53 1.12 9.95
CA LYS A 27 -6.11 0.47 11.13
C LYS A 27 -6.09 -1.05 11.01
N THR A 28 -6.43 -1.60 9.84
CA THR A 28 -6.41 -3.06 9.60
C THR A 28 -5.00 -3.64 9.67
N ILE A 29 -4.00 -2.89 9.21
CA ILE A 29 -2.59 -3.29 9.27
C ILE A 29 -2.01 -3.07 10.70
N GLY A 30 -2.63 -2.22 11.51
CA GLY A 30 -2.15 -1.87 12.84
C GLY A 30 -1.07 -0.79 12.84
N ILE A 31 -1.13 0.15 11.90
CA ILE A 31 -0.21 1.30 11.81
C ILE A 31 -0.96 2.63 11.78
N SER A 32 -0.25 3.74 12.00
CA SER A 32 -0.86 5.06 11.88
C SER A 32 -1.10 5.44 10.41
N PRO A 33 -2.17 6.21 10.10
CA PRO A 33 -2.42 6.71 8.75
C PRO A 33 -1.26 7.55 8.20
N THR A 34 -0.60 8.34 9.06
CA THR A 34 0.60 9.12 8.70
C THR A 34 1.75 8.22 8.30
N TYR A 35 1.99 7.13 9.04
CA TYR A 35 3.06 6.19 8.71
C TYR A 35 2.77 5.43 7.41
N LEU A 36 1.50 5.07 7.16
CA LEU A 36 1.09 4.52 5.87
C LEU A 36 1.35 5.51 4.73
N SER A 37 0.98 6.78 4.89
CA SER A 37 1.29 7.83 3.90
C SER A 37 2.78 7.97 3.64
N ASP A 38 3.60 7.98 4.68
CA ASP A 38 5.07 8.03 4.57
C ASP A 38 5.60 6.85 3.74
N ILE A 39 5.08 5.64 3.96
CA ILE A 39 5.46 4.42 3.23
C ILE A 39 5.05 4.51 1.75
N LEU A 40 3.81 4.95 1.47
CA LEU A 40 3.29 5.06 0.10
C LEU A 40 3.98 6.17 -0.69
N ASN A 41 4.46 7.22 -0.02
CA ASN A 41 5.26 8.29 -0.65
C ASN A 41 6.77 7.99 -0.68
N GLU A 42 7.19 6.79 -0.31
CA GLU A 42 8.59 6.35 -0.34
C GLU A 42 9.53 7.17 0.59
N ASN A 43 8.97 7.87 1.58
CA ASN A 43 9.71 8.65 2.58
C ASN A 43 10.38 7.77 3.66
N ARG A 44 10.17 6.45 3.60
CA ARG A 44 10.69 5.46 4.57
C ARG A 44 11.24 4.26 3.82
N SER A 45 12.30 3.67 4.36
CA SER A 45 12.96 2.49 3.83
C SER A 45 13.35 1.52 4.95
N GLY A 46 13.74 0.30 4.57
CA GLY A 46 14.19 -0.76 5.47
C GLY A 46 13.17 -1.90 5.63
N LYS A 47 13.62 -2.98 6.27
CA LYS A 47 12.91 -4.27 6.35
C LYS A 47 11.46 -4.14 6.81
N LYS A 48 11.21 -3.36 7.87
CA LYS A 48 9.85 -3.14 8.40
C LYS A 48 8.91 -2.49 7.37
N VAL A 49 9.44 -1.59 6.55
CA VAL A 49 8.66 -0.97 5.47
C VAL A 49 8.33 -2.00 4.40
N GLU A 50 9.26 -2.86 4.03
CA GLU A 50 9.02 -3.94 3.06
C GLU A 50 7.99 -4.95 3.57
N ASP A 51 8.04 -5.31 4.86
CA ASP A 51 7.03 -6.16 5.51
C ASP A 51 5.63 -5.52 5.42
N ILE A 52 5.52 -4.22 5.67
CA ILE A 52 4.25 -3.49 5.55
C ILE A 52 3.80 -3.43 4.08
N LYS A 53 4.70 -3.15 3.13
CA LYS A 53 4.37 -3.18 1.69
C LYS A 53 3.83 -4.56 1.28
N ASN A 54 4.44 -5.64 1.77
CA ASN A 54 3.97 -7.01 1.54
C ASN A 54 2.60 -7.29 2.16
N GLN A 55 2.33 -6.77 3.36
CA GLN A 55 1.01 -6.87 3.97
C GLN A 55 -0.04 -6.11 3.17
N ILE A 56 0.26 -4.89 2.72
CA ILE A 56 -0.63 -4.07 1.88
C ILE A 56 -0.96 -4.81 0.59
N THR A 57 0.04 -5.32 -0.13
CA THR A 57 -0.18 -6.00 -1.42
C THR A 57 -0.97 -7.28 -1.24
N LYS A 58 -0.68 -8.07 -0.20
CA LYS A 58 -1.45 -9.28 0.12
C LYS A 58 -2.89 -8.98 0.49
N LEU A 59 -3.13 -7.95 1.31
CA LEU A 59 -4.47 -7.59 1.78
C LEU A 59 -5.34 -7.02 0.66
N LEU A 60 -4.73 -6.23 -0.23
CA LEU A 60 -5.42 -5.58 -1.35
C LEU A 60 -5.42 -6.41 -2.62
N GLU A 61 -4.79 -7.59 -2.62
CA GLU A 61 -4.63 -8.48 -3.78
C GLU A 61 -3.99 -7.75 -4.97
N ILE A 62 -2.90 -7.01 -4.69
CA ILE A 62 -2.10 -6.32 -5.70
C ILE A 62 -0.94 -7.23 -6.11
N ASP A 63 -0.90 -7.58 -7.40
CA ASP A 63 0.18 -8.37 -7.97
C ASP A 63 1.50 -7.59 -7.97
N LYS A 64 2.56 -8.21 -7.44
CA LYS A 64 3.90 -7.62 -7.38
C LYS A 64 4.52 -7.42 -8.76
N GLU A 65 4.05 -8.15 -9.77
CA GLU A 65 4.51 -8.01 -11.16
C GLU A 65 4.07 -6.69 -11.81
N VAL A 66 3.15 -5.95 -11.17
CA VAL A 66 2.62 -4.66 -11.63
C VAL A 66 3.32 -3.46 -10.96
N ILE A 67 4.10 -3.72 -9.90
CA ILE A 67 4.79 -2.71 -9.07
C ILE A 67 6.21 -2.46 -9.58
#